data_AF-A0A132AEZ1-F1
#
_entry.id   AF-A0A132AEZ1-F1
#
_cell.length_a   1.000
_cell.length_b   1.000
_cell.length_c   1.000
_cell.angle_alpha   90.00
_cell.angle_beta   90.00
_cell.angle_gamma   90.00
#
_symmetry.space_group_name_H-M   'P 1'
#
loop_
_entity.id
_entity.type
_entity.pdbx_description
1 polymer ?
#
loop_
_entity_poly.entity_id
_entity_poly.type
_entity_poly.pdbx_seq_one_letter_code
_entity_poly.pdbx_strand_id
1 'polypeptide(L)'
;MSTNFLTPVGLTVFRGIHAIDRDKPNTANSDITYSIVGGNENNSFILSDPIEGTLVINKPLDYDNGIREFKIQIQASDHGSPASLSSVTTMTIRVKDADDQNPIFTKEIYKASVSETTKLTVPSKN
;
A
#
# COMPACT_ATOMS: atom_id res chain seq x y z
N MET A 1 -3.27 5.45 -5.55
CA MET A 1 -2.72 4.09 -5.34
C MET A 1 -3.84 3.13 -4.94
N SER A 2 -3.61 1.81 -4.91
CA SER A 2 -4.64 0.83 -4.47
C SER A 2 -4.07 -0.26 -3.58
N THR A 3 -4.87 -0.77 -2.65
CA THR A 3 -4.56 -1.90 -1.77
C THR A 3 -5.74 -2.88 -1.72
N ASN A 4 -5.50 -4.14 -1.39
CA ASN A 4 -6.54 -5.16 -1.22
C ASN A 4 -7.16 -5.05 0.19
N PHE A 5 -8.46 -5.29 0.35
CA PHE A 5 -9.10 -5.34 1.66
C PHE A 5 -8.54 -6.46 2.58
N LEU A 6 -8.09 -7.58 2.01
CA LEU A 6 -7.44 -8.69 2.73
C LEU A 6 -6.00 -8.39 3.16
N THR A 7 -5.47 -7.21 2.85
CA THR A 7 -4.09 -6.86 3.23
C THR A 7 -3.98 -6.83 4.76
N PRO A 8 -3.09 -7.63 5.38
CA PRO A 8 -2.96 -7.69 6.83
C PRO A 8 -2.59 -6.35 7.47
N VAL A 9 -3.05 -6.17 8.72
CA VAL A 9 -2.60 -5.08 9.59
C VAL A 9 -1.09 -5.13 9.76
N GLY A 10 -0.45 -3.97 9.72
CA GLY A 10 1.00 -3.80 9.80
C GLY A 10 1.72 -3.85 8.45
N LEU A 11 1.07 -4.31 7.37
CA LEU A 11 1.70 -4.29 6.05
C LEU A 11 1.77 -2.89 5.47
N THR A 12 2.88 -2.68 4.74
CA THR A 12 3.13 -1.43 4.03
C THR A 12 2.18 -1.27 2.84
N VAL A 13 1.47 -0.15 2.85
CA VAL A 13 0.60 0.30 1.77
C VAL A 13 1.45 1.13 0.80
N PHE A 14 2.24 2.06 1.32
CA PHE A 14 3.07 2.95 0.52
C PHE A 14 4.41 3.25 1.21
N ARG A 15 5.48 3.37 0.41
CA ARG A 15 6.81 3.84 0.84
C ARG A 15 7.24 5.01 -0.01
N GLY A 16 7.99 5.93 0.58
CA GLY A 16 8.60 7.04 -0.14
C GLY A 16 7.67 8.23 -0.30
N ILE A 17 6.91 8.58 0.75
CA ILE A 17 6.39 9.95 0.83
C ILE A 17 7.63 10.84 0.93
N HIS A 18 7.75 11.79 0.02
CA HIS A 18 8.93 12.62 -0.09
C HIS A 18 8.53 14.09 -0.29
N ALA A 19 9.26 14.96 0.38
CA ALA A 19 9.16 16.41 0.28
C ALA A 19 10.58 16.97 0.25
N ILE A 20 10.76 18.14 -0.36
CA ILE A 20 12.06 18.77 -0.52
C ILE A 20 12.00 20.14 0.15
N ASP A 21 12.90 20.36 1.09
CA ASP A 21 13.18 21.69 1.65
C ASP A 21 14.35 22.34 0.89
N ARG A 22 14.31 23.66 0.71
CA ARG A 22 15.38 24.45 0.07
C ARG A 22 16.38 25.03 1.08
N ASP A 23 16.18 24.78 2.36
CA ASP A 23 17.12 25.15 3.41
C ASP A 23 18.44 24.36 3.31
N LYS A 24 19.45 24.83 4.05
CA LYS A 24 20.78 24.21 4.02
C LYS A 24 20.67 22.74 4.44
N PRO A 25 21.20 21.79 3.64
CA PRO A 25 21.09 20.37 3.96
C PRO A 25 21.82 20.05 5.27
N ASN A 26 21.33 19.05 5.99
CA ASN A 26 21.84 18.61 7.30
C ASN A 26 21.70 19.66 8.40
N THR A 27 20.63 20.45 8.36
CA THR A 27 20.21 21.32 9.45
C THR A 27 18.81 20.93 9.92
N ALA A 28 18.42 21.29 11.14
CA ALA A 28 17.07 21.01 11.66
C ALA A 28 15.96 21.57 10.74
N ASN A 29 16.22 22.68 10.06
CA ASN A 29 15.28 23.25 9.11
C ASN A 29 15.15 22.43 7.81
N SER A 30 16.11 21.56 7.49
CA SER A 30 16.02 20.65 6.35
C SER A 30 15.45 19.28 6.72
N ASP A 31 15.27 19.02 8.01
CA ASP A 31 14.71 17.76 8.50
C ASP A 31 13.19 17.80 8.41
N ILE A 32 12.61 16.87 7.65
CA ILE A 32 11.18 16.81 7.39
C ILE A 32 10.58 15.62 8.13
N THR A 33 9.46 15.84 8.81
CA THR A 33 8.62 14.78 9.36
C THR A 33 7.23 14.79 8.75
N TYR A 34 6.67 13.59 8.59
CA TYR A 34 5.35 13.37 8.02
C TYR A 34 4.31 13.05 9.09
N SER A 35 3.10 13.58 8.92
CA SER A 35 1.95 13.27 9.78
C SER A 35 0.66 13.14 8.96
N ILE A 36 -0.30 12.37 9.45
CA ILE A 36 -1.65 12.30 8.87
C ILE A 36 -2.51 13.33 9.58
N VAL A 37 -3.12 14.24 8.81
CA VAL A 37 -3.90 15.37 9.33
C VAL A 37 -5.37 15.33 8.95
N GLY A 38 -5.78 14.40 8.08
CA GLY A 38 -7.18 14.27 7.65
C GLY A 38 -7.46 13.04 6.79
N GLY A 39 -8.75 12.74 6.59
CA GLY A 39 -9.23 11.65 5.74
C GLY A 39 -8.98 10.24 6.25
N ASN A 40 -8.64 10.11 7.55
CA ASN A 40 -8.33 8.86 8.23
C ASN A 40 -9.18 8.69 9.52
N GLU A 41 -10.48 9.00 9.45
CA GLU A 41 -11.39 9.10 10.59
C GLU A 41 -11.45 7.80 11.40
N ASN A 42 -11.32 6.66 10.73
CA ASN A 42 -11.35 5.34 11.36
C ASN A 42 -9.99 4.88 11.90
N ASN A 43 -8.92 5.67 11.73
CA ASN A 43 -7.53 5.28 11.98
C ASN A 43 -7.17 3.97 11.26
N SER A 44 -7.59 3.82 10.00
CA SER A 44 -7.32 2.65 9.17
C SER A 44 -5.86 2.59 8.69
N PHE A 45 -5.19 3.74 8.63
CA PHE A 45 -3.78 3.85 8.26
C PHE A 45 -2.97 4.57 9.33
N ILE A 46 -1.68 4.27 9.41
CA ILE A 46 -0.71 5.02 10.23
C ILE A 46 0.60 5.17 9.47
N LEU A 47 1.38 6.20 9.81
CA LEU A 47 2.78 6.30 9.41
C LEU A 47 3.62 5.49 10.40
N SER A 48 4.10 4.32 9.98
CA SER A 48 4.99 3.50 10.81
C SER A 48 6.38 4.12 10.95
N ASP A 49 6.76 4.92 9.96
CA ASP A 49 7.98 5.70 9.96
C ASP A 49 7.67 7.12 9.45
N PRO A 50 7.58 8.11 10.36
CA PRO A 50 7.35 9.51 10.02
C PRO A 50 8.52 10.20 9.31
N ILE A 51 9.71 9.62 9.30
CA ILE A 51 10.91 10.19 8.65
C ILE A 51 11.01 9.64 7.22
N GLU A 52 10.89 8.33 7.06
CA GLU A 52 10.93 7.67 5.74
C GLU A 52 9.60 7.75 4.98
N GLY A 53 8.55 8.25 5.63
CA GLY A 53 7.24 8.42 5.00
C GLY A 53 6.60 7.07 4.64
N THR A 54 6.69 6.09 5.55
CA THR A 54 6.12 4.75 5.33
C THR A 54 4.73 4.64 5.92
N LEU A 55 3.74 4.41 5.05
CA LEU A 55 2.33 4.24 5.42
C LEU A 55 1.97 2.76 5.48
N VAL A 56 1.37 2.32 6.59
CA VAL A 56 0.93 0.94 6.82
C VAL A 56 -0.56 0.87 7.16
N ILE A 57 -1.12 -0.33 7.01
CA ILE A 57 -2.47 -0.63 7.50
C ILE A 57 -2.45 -0.74 9.03
N ASN A 58 -3.36 -0.02 9.68
CA ASN A 58 -3.53 -0.05 11.14
C ASN A 58 -4.77 -0.83 11.58
N LYS A 59 -5.81 -0.86 10.73
CA LYS A 59 -7.03 -1.65 10.98
C LYS A 59 -7.43 -2.40 9.71
N PRO A 60 -8.12 -3.55 9.86
CA PRO A 60 -8.65 -4.27 8.71
C PRO A 60 -9.45 -3.36 7.80
N LEU A 61 -9.21 -3.48 6.50
CA LEU A 61 -9.98 -2.79 5.49
C LEU A 61 -11.19 -3.65 5.14
N ASP A 62 -12.35 -3.02 5.01
CA ASP A 62 -13.59 -3.71 4.69
C ASP A 62 -14.16 -3.12 3.40
N TYR A 63 -14.09 -3.92 2.34
CA TYR A 63 -14.58 -3.54 1.01
C TYR A 63 -16.12 -3.47 0.97
N ASP A 64 -16.80 -4.29 1.76
CA ASP A 64 -18.26 -4.44 1.75
C ASP A 64 -18.96 -3.38 2.60
N ASN A 65 -18.27 -2.78 3.57
CA ASN A 65 -18.76 -1.63 4.35
C ASN A 65 -18.82 -0.31 3.56
N GLY A 66 -18.61 -0.32 2.25
CA GLY A 66 -18.89 0.78 1.33
C GLY A 66 -17.79 1.83 1.16
N ILE A 67 -16.79 1.88 2.05
CA ILE A 67 -15.65 2.80 1.90
C ILE A 67 -14.59 2.17 0.98
N ARG A 68 -14.64 2.57 -0.29
CA ARG A 68 -13.72 2.05 -1.34
C ARG A 68 -12.57 2.99 -1.66
N GLU A 69 -12.61 4.22 -1.18
CA GLU A 69 -11.58 5.21 -1.43
C GLU A 69 -11.33 6.03 -0.16
N PHE A 70 -10.06 6.10 0.25
CA PHE A 70 -9.59 6.97 1.31
C PHE A 70 -8.79 8.12 0.71
N LYS A 71 -9.06 9.34 1.14
CA LYS A 71 -8.33 10.55 0.73
C LYS A 71 -7.52 11.06 1.91
N ILE A 72 -6.38 10.41 2.17
CA ILE A 72 -5.53 10.70 3.32
C ILE A 72 -4.80 12.02 3.08
N GLN A 73 -4.97 12.99 3.98
CA GLN A 73 -4.20 14.23 3.97
C GLN A 73 -2.92 14.03 4.78
N ILE A 74 -1.78 14.19 4.13
CA ILE A 74 -0.45 14.00 4.71
C ILE A 74 0.24 15.35 4.76
N GLN A 75 0.65 15.77 5.94
CA GLN A 75 1.44 16.97 6.17
C GLN A 75 2.92 16.61 6.22
N ALA A 76 3.75 17.34 5.49
CA ALA A 76 5.18 17.41 5.67
C ALA A 76 5.49 18.69 6.47
N SER A 77 6.26 18.58 7.54
CA SER A 77 6.70 19.73 8.35
C SER A 77 8.21 19.70 8.50
N ASP A 78 8.84 20.86 8.34
CA ASP A 78 10.22 21.05 8.77
C ASP A 78 10.29 21.23 10.30
N HIS A 79 11.52 21.33 10.83
CA HIS A 79 11.79 21.68 12.23
C HIS A 79 12.46 23.05 12.38
N GLY A 80 12.05 24.02 11.54
CA GLY A 80 12.51 25.40 11.59
C GLY A 80 12.24 26.11 12.91
N SER A 81 13.14 27.02 13.30
CA SER A 81 12.99 27.92 14.46
C SER A 81 13.20 29.39 14.03
N PRO A 82 12.34 30.35 14.43
CA PRO A 82 11.28 30.29 15.45
C PRO A 82 9.93 29.72 14.97
N ALA A 83 9.76 29.50 13.67
CA ALA A 83 8.54 28.93 13.11
C ALA A 83 8.92 27.84 12.09
N SER A 84 8.21 26.73 12.14
CA SER A 84 8.29 25.68 11.13
C SER A 84 7.36 25.95 9.96
N LEU A 85 7.75 25.53 8.76
CA LEU A 85 6.87 25.51 7.59
C LEU A 85 6.33 24.11 7.38
N SER A 86 5.14 24.06 6.77
CA SER A 86 4.52 22.80 6.42
C SER A 86 3.74 22.89 5.12
N SER A 87 3.58 21.73 4.49
CA SER A 87 2.80 21.55 3.27
C SER A 87 1.94 20.29 3.38
N VAL A 88 0.74 20.33 2.82
CA VAL A 88 -0.21 19.21 2.87
C VAL A 88 -0.45 18.69 1.46
N THR A 89 -0.39 17.37 1.30
CA THR A 89 -0.77 16.67 0.07
C THR A 89 -1.85 15.65 0.35
N THR A 90 -2.62 15.29 -0.69
CA THR A 90 -3.67 14.27 -0.58
C THR A 90 -3.24 12.98 -1.27
N MET A 91 -3.15 11.90 -0.50
CA MET A 91 -2.94 10.56 -1.00
C MET A 91 -4.28 9.82 -1.14
N THR A 92 -4.62 9.44 -2.38
CA THR A 92 -5.82 8.63 -2.65
C THR A 92 -5.50 7.15 -2.65
N ILE A 93 -6.08 6.41 -1.69
CA ILE A 93 -5.93 4.96 -1.53
C ILE A 93 -7.26 4.31 -1.90
N ARG A 94 -7.27 3.49 -2.95
CA ARG A 94 -8.45 2.72 -3.36
C ARG A 94 -8.38 1.31 -2.78
N VAL A 95 -9.41 0.92 -2.04
CA VAL A 95 -9.58 -0.47 -1.61
C VAL A 95 -10.17 -1.24 -2.78
N LYS A 96 -9.43 -2.24 -3.22
CA LYS A 96 -9.92 -3.20 -4.20
C LYS A 96 -10.51 -4.37 -3.45
N ASP A 97 -11.56 -4.92 -4.04
CA ASP A 97 -11.94 -6.29 -3.76
C ASP A 97 -10.70 -7.16 -3.99
N ALA A 98 -10.50 -8.13 -3.10
CA ALA A 98 -9.58 -9.19 -3.41
C ALA A 98 -10.17 -9.86 -4.64
N ASP A 99 -9.42 -9.89 -5.73
CA ASP A 99 -9.79 -10.80 -6.80
C ASP A 99 -9.47 -12.21 -6.30
N ASP A 100 -10.36 -12.73 -5.45
CA ASP A 100 -10.40 -14.07 -4.87
C ASP A 100 -10.76 -15.11 -5.96
N GLN A 101 -10.40 -14.84 -7.21
CA GLN A 101 -10.29 -15.85 -8.26
C GLN A 101 -9.11 -16.78 -7.92
N ASN A 102 -9.22 -17.49 -6.79
CA ASN A 102 -8.50 -18.72 -6.55
C ASN A 102 -8.74 -19.58 -7.79
N PRO A 103 -7.69 -19.98 -8.54
CA PRO A 103 -7.87 -20.79 -9.72
C PRO A 103 -8.55 -22.09 -9.30
N ILE A 104 -9.80 -22.27 -9.72
CA ILE A 104 -10.54 -23.49 -9.48
C ILE A 104 -10.00 -24.51 -10.48
N PHE A 105 -9.38 -25.59 -9.98
CA PHE A 105 -9.03 -26.70 -10.85
C PHE A 105 -10.31 -27.18 -11.55
N THR A 106 -10.27 -27.30 -12.88
CA THR A 106 -11.42 -27.84 -13.65
C THR A 106 -11.85 -29.25 -13.22
N LYS A 107 -10.95 -29.96 -12.52
CA LYS A 107 -11.18 -31.28 -11.93
C LYS A 107 -10.46 -31.37 -10.59
N GLU A 108 -11.08 -32.02 -9.61
CA GLU A 108 -10.45 -32.33 -8.32
C GLU A 108 -9.22 -33.24 -8.47
N ILE A 109 -9.23 -34.13 -9.48
CA ILE A 109 -8.13 -35.04 -9.78
C ILE A 109 -7.92 -35.09 -11.30
N TYR A 110 -6.68 -34.87 -11.75
CA TYR A 110 -6.26 -35.13 -13.12
C TYR A 110 -5.64 -36.52 -13.20
N LYS A 111 -6.23 -37.41 -14.00
CA LYS A 111 -5.65 -38.72 -14.34
C LYS A 111 -5.27 -38.72 -15.80
N ALA A 112 -4.04 -39.14 -16.09
CA ALA A 112 -3.55 -39.37 -17.44
C ALA A 112 -2.70 -40.63 -17.44
N SER A 113 -2.75 -41.39 -18.54
CA SER A 113 -1.89 -42.54 -18.80
C SER A 113 -1.12 -42.29 -20.09
N VAL A 114 0.19 -42.50 -20.06
CA VAL A 114 1.08 -42.30 -21.20
C VAL A 114 1.79 -43.61 -21.48
N SER A 115 1.96 -43.96 -22.77
CA SER A 115 2.69 -45.17 -23.15
C SER A 115 4.18 -44.97 -22.92
N GLU A 116 4.88 -46.02 -22.50
CA GLU A 116 6.35 -46.01 -22.38
C GLU A 116 7.05 -45.74 -23.73
N THR A 117 6.35 -45.96 -24.85
CA THR A 117 6.85 -45.70 -26.20
C THR A 117 6.56 -44.29 -26.70
N THR A 118 5.88 -43.45 -25.90
CA THR A 118 5.55 -42.08 -26.27
C THR A 118 6.82 -41.23 -26.35
N LYS A 119 7.06 -40.62 -27.51
CA LYS A 119 8.18 -39.70 -27.73
C LYS A 119 8.02 -38.46 -26.86
N LEU A 120 9.15 -37.89 -26.40
CA LEU A 120 9.17 -36.59 -25.76
C LEU A 120 8.63 -35.53 -26.72
N THR A 121 7.43 -35.05 -26.45
CA THR A 121 6.87 -33.87 -27.06
C THR A 121 6.42 -32.92 -25.97
N VAL A 122 6.71 -31.64 -26.16
CA VAL A 122 6.19 -30.57 -25.30
C VAL A 122 4.66 -30.64 -25.35
N PRO A 123 3.94 -30.70 -24.21
CA PRO A 123 2.49 -30.75 -24.25
C PRO A 123 1.97 -29.46 -24.89
N SER A 124 1.13 -29.57 -25.92
CA SER A 124 0.41 -28.42 -26.44
C SER A 124 -0.55 -27.92 -25.35
N LYS A 125 -0.29 -26.72 -24.82
CA LYS A 125 -1.25 -26.01 -23.96
C LYS A 125 -2.50 -25.74 -24.80
N ASN A 126 -3.64 -26.25 -24.35
CA ASN A 126 -4.95 -25.73 -24.72
C ASN A 126 -5.24 -24.47 -23.89
#